data_AF-A0A9E5DAW6-F1
#
_entry.id   AF-A0A9E5DAW6-F1
#
_cell.length_a   1.000
_cell.length_b   1.000
_cell.length_c   1.000
_cell.angle_alpha   90.00
_cell.angle_beta   90.00
_cell.angle_gamma   90.00
#
_symmetry.space_group_name_H-M   'P 1'
#
loop_
_entity.id
_entity.type
_entity.pdbx_description
1 polymer ?
#
loop_
_entity_poly.entity_id
_entity_poly.type
_entity_poly.pdbx_seq_one_letter_code
_entity_poly.pdbx_strand_id
1 'polypeptide(L)' 'MPSKTLTYTLVRSSRKSLGITIERNNDIIVRAPQDCSIDVINGFLKLRSSGYIRKWQKNVS' A
#
# COMPACT_ATOMS: atom_id res chain seq x y z
N MET A 1 -20.12 -6.53 -5.41
CA MET A 1 -18.75 -7.08 -5.26
C MET A 1 -18.18 -6.52 -3.97
N PRO A 2 -17.97 -7.31 -2.90
CA PRO A 2 -17.40 -6.76 -1.66
C PRO A 2 -16.02 -6.19 -1.98
N SER A 3 -15.81 -4.90 -1.67
CA SER A 3 -14.50 -4.28 -1.80
C SER A 3 -13.56 -5.04 -0.86
N LYS A 4 -12.68 -5.89 -1.41
CA LYS A 4 -11.63 -6.51 -0.60
C LYS A 4 -10.83 -5.37 0.04
N THR A 5 -11.00 -5.18 1.34
CA THR A 5 -10.20 -4.25 2.13
C THR A 5 -8.77 -4.74 2.09
N LEU A 6 -7.91 -3.97 1.45
CA LEU A 6 -6.48 -4.25 1.39
C LEU A 6 -5.91 -4.04 2.80
N THR A 7 -5.41 -5.09 3.43
CA THR A 7 -4.78 -4.99 4.76
C THR A 7 -3.33 -4.55 4.57
N TYR A 8 -2.89 -3.54 5.32
CA TYR A 8 -1.53 -3.03 5.23
C TYR A 8 -1.03 -2.52 6.58
N THR A 9 0.29 -2.54 6.76
CA THR A 9 0.98 -1.97 7.93
C THR A 9 1.45 -0.56 7.58
N LEU A 10 1.02 0.44 8.34
CA LEU A 10 1.44 1.83 8.15
C LEU A 10 2.65 2.16 9.02
N VAL A 11 3.76 2.51 8.39
CA VAL A 11 4.99 2.98 9.05
C VAL A 11 5.21 4.45 8.72
N ARG A 12 5.12 5.31 9.74
CA ARG A 12 5.43 6.74 9.61
C ARG A 12 6.90 7.03 9.90
N SER A 13 7.46 8.04 9.23
CA SER A 13 8.89 8.37 9.29
C SER A 13 9.15 9.79 8.79
N SER A 14 10.39 10.27 8.93
CA SER A 14 10.88 11.55 8.39
C SER A 14 11.03 11.59 6.86
N ARG A 15 10.54 10.56 6.14
CA ARG A 15 10.56 10.50 4.69
C ARG A 15 9.72 11.63 4.07
N LYS A 16 10.16 12.13 2.92
CA LYS A 16 9.43 13.14 2.13
C LYS A 16 8.39 12.56 1.18
N SER A 17 8.41 11.24 0.92
CA SER A 17 7.56 10.59 -0.08
C SER A 17 6.86 9.34 0.47
N LEU A 18 5.77 8.96 -0.20
CA LEU A 18 5.05 7.71 0.04
C LEU A 18 5.78 6.53 -0.64
N GLY A 19 5.99 5.46 0.13
CA GLY A 19 6.53 4.20 -0.36
C GLY A 19 5.57 3.05 -0.07
N ILE A 20 5.57 2.04 -0.94
CA ILE A 20 4.95 0.75 -0.68
C ILE A 20 6.01 -0.32 -0.86
N THR A 21 6.12 -1.17 0.14
CA THR A 21 6.92 -2.39 0.10
C THR A 21 5.95 -3.56 0.15
N ILE A 22 6.14 -4.54 -0.74
CA ILE A 22 5.41 -5.81 -0.73
C ILE A 22 6.45 -6.87 -0.37
N GLU A 23 6.27 -7.47 0.80
CA GLU A 23 7.14 -8.54 1.29
C GLU A 23 6.78 -9.88 0.62
N ARG A 24 7.67 -10.87 0.68
CA ARG A 24 7.49 -12.18 0.03
C ARG A 24 6.31 -12.98 0.58
N ASN A 25 5.87 -12.68 1.81
CA ASN A 25 4.69 -13.27 2.44
C ASN A 25 3.38 -12.53 2.05
N ASN A 26 3.42 -11.66 1.05
CA ASN A 26 2.34 -10.77 0.62
C ASN A 26 1.95 -9.69 1.63
N ASP A 27 2.77 -9.42 2.66
CA ASP A 27 2.53 -8.28 3.55
C ASP A 27 2.80 -6.97 2.82
N ILE A 28 1.86 -6.03 2.97
CA ILE A 28 1.94 -4.71 2.38
C ILE A 28 2.33 -3.73 3.46
N ILE A 29 3.52 -3.13 3.32
CA ILE A 29 4.01 -2.12 4.23
C ILE A 29 3.95 -0.77 3.52
N VAL A 30 3.14 0.13 4.06
CA VAL A 30 2.97 1.49 3.57
C VAL A 30 3.81 2.42 4.40
N ARG A 31 4.60 3.21 3.72
CA ARG A 31 5.67 3.99 4.29
C ARG A 31 5.38 5.47 4.03
N ALA A 32 4.96 6.21 5.05
CA ALA A 32 4.46 7.58 4.88
C ALA A 32 5.24 8.64 5.69
N PRO A 33 5.23 9.91 5.24
CA PRO A 33 5.64 11.05 6.08
C PRO A 33 4.77 11.16 7.34
N GLN A 34 5.30 11.79 8.40
CA GLN A 34 4.55 12.03 9.64
C GLN A 34 3.28 12.85 9.39
N ASP A 35 3.37 13.90 8.57
CA ASP A 35 2.27 14.86 8.34
C ASP A 35 1.33 14.46 7.19
N CYS A 36 1.49 13.24 6.64
CA CYS A 36 0.68 12.81 5.51
C CYS A 36 -0.72 12.36 5.94
N SER A 37 -1.78 12.92 5.34
CA SER A 37 -3.14 12.52 5.70
C SER A 37 -3.44 11.08 5.29
N ILE A 38 -4.33 10.44 6.06
CA ILE A 38 -4.79 9.08 5.78
C ILE A 38 -5.52 9.02 4.43
N ASP A 39 -6.21 10.08 4.02
CA ASP A 39 -6.90 10.16 2.74
C ASP A 39 -5.94 10.10 1.55
N VAL A 40 -4.79 10.77 1.65
CA VAL A 40 -3.74 10.73 0.62
C VAL A 40 -3.13 9.33 0.56
N ILE A 41 -2.91 8.68 1.71
CA ILE A 41 -2.43 7.29 1.78
C ILE A 41 -3.44 6.34 1.12
N ASN A 42 -4.72 6.48 1.46
CA ASN A 42 -5.79 5.66 0.90
C ASN A 42 -5.96 5.90 -0.60
N GLY A 43 -5.83 7.14 -1.07
CA GLY A 43 -5.82 7.49 -2.49
C GLY A 43 -4.65 6.83 -3.23
N PHE A 44 -3.45 6.90 -2.66
CA PHE A 44 -2.24 6.26 -3.20
C PHE A 44 -2.39 4.73 -3.30
N LEU A 45 -2.97 4.10 -2.27
CA LEU A 45 -3.24 2.66 -2.27
C LEU A 45 -4.32 2.29 -3.28
N LYS A 46 -5.40 3.07 -3.40
CA LYS A 46 -6.45 2.83 -4.41
C LYS A 46 -5.89 2.91 -5.83
N LEU A 47 -5.04 3.90 -6.11
CA LEU A 47 -4.40 4.08 -7.42
C LEU A 47 -3.47 2.91 -7.80
N ARG A 48 -2.76 2.31 -6.84
CA ARG A 48 -1.91 1.13 -7.10
C ARG A 48 -2.65 -0.21 -7.03
N SER A 49 -3.78 -0.27 -6.32
CA SER A 49 -4.61 -1.47 -6.19
C SER A 49 -5.37 -1.82 -7.48
N SER A 50 -5.54 -0.87 -8.40
CA SER A 50 -6.28 -1.07 -9.65
C SER A 50 -5.57 -1.99 -10.66
N GLY A 51 -4.28 -2.29 -10.48
CA GLY A 51 -3.60 -3.26 -11.35
C GLY A 51 -2.28 -3.82 -10.83
N TYR A 52 -1.45 -3.01 -10.17
CA TYR A 52 -0.08 -3.41 -9.81
C TYR A 52 -0.03 -4.44 -8.68
N ILE A 53 -0.79 -4.23 -7.61
CA ILE A 53 -0.77 -5.13 -6.43
C ILE A 53 -1.39 -6.49 -6.78
N ARG A 54 -2.51 -6.51 -7.52
CA ARG A 54 -3.14 -7.76 -7.99
C ARG A 54 -2.25 -8.53 -8.98
N LYS A 55 -1.53 -7.82 -9.86
CA LYS A 55 -0.60 -8.45 -10.81
C LYS A 55 0.60 -9.06 -10.09
N TRP A 56 1.14 -8.39 -9.07
CA TRP A 56 2.19 -8.95 -8.22
C TRP A 56 1.71 -10.18 -7.45
N GLN A 57 0.55 -10.13 -6.78
CA GLN A 57 0.00 -11.30 -6.07
C GLN A 57 -0.21 -12.52 -6.96
N LYS A 58 -0.62 -12.33 -8.23
CA LYS A 58 -0.77 -13.43 -9.19
C LYS A 58 0.54 -14.02 -9.71
N ASN A 59 1.65 -13.27 -9.69
CA ASN A 59 2.95 -13.76 -10.17
C ASN A 59 3.78 -14.44 -9.07
N VAL A 60 3.35 -14.36 -7.81
CA VAL A 60 4.02 -14.98 -6.66
C VAL A 60 3.27 -16.24 -6.19
N SER A 61 2.18 -16.62 -6.87
CA SER A 61 1.44 -17.89 -6.64
C SER A 61 1.87 -18.98 -7.61
#